data_AF-A0A2A5T209-F1
#
_entry.id   AF-A0A2A5T209-F1
#
_cell.length_a   1.000
_cell.length_b   1.000
_cell.length_c   1.000
_cell.angle_alpha   90.00
_cell.angle_beta   90.00
_cell.angle_gamma   90.00
#
_symmetry.space_group_name_H-M   'P 1'
#
loop_
_entity.id
_entity.type
_entity.pdbx_description
1 polymer ?
#
loop_
_entity_poly.entity_id
_entity_poly.type
_entity_poly.pdbx_seq_one_letter_code
_entity_poly.pdbx_strand_id
1 'polypeptide(L)' 'MTTINVDDRKPVSEIVNELWGCLYGEKGYISGPLKWELADKGVILTTGVKKLNPK' A
#
# COMPACT_ATOMS: atom_id res chain seq x y z
N MET A 1 -16.56 -17.48 -15.32
CA MET A 1 -15.12 -17.16 -15.36
C MET A 1 -14.90 -16.02 -14.38
N THR A 2 -14.40 -16.33 -13.18
CA THR A 2 -14.22 -15.34 -12.12
C THR A 2 -12.77 -14.89 -12.17
N THR A 3 -12.54 -13.62 -12.53
CA THR A 3 -11.20 -13.04 -12.58
C THR A 3 -10.64 -12.97 -11.17
N ILE A 4 -9.86 -13.98 -10.79
CA ILE A 4 -9.26 -14.14 -9.45
C ILE A 4 -8.06 -13.20 -9.21
N ASN A 5 -7.67 -12.44 -10.23
CA ASN A 5 -6.55 -11.50 -10.20
C ASN A 5 -7.05 -10.08 -10.48
N VAL A 6 -7.93 -9.58 -9.61
CA VAL A 6 -8.13 -8.13 -9.50
C VAL A 6 -7.18 -7.66 -8.42
N ASP A 7 -6.24 -6.80 -8.78
CA ASP A 7 -5.34 -6.20 -7.80
C ASP A 7 -6.15 -5.34 -6.83
N ASP A 8 -6.31 -5.84 -5.60
CA ASP A 8 -7.12 -5.22 -4.53
C ASP A 8 -6.49 -3.92 -3.98
N ARG A 9 -5.36 -3.45 -4.53
CA ARG A 9 -4.74 -2.18 -4.14
C ARG A 9 -5.33 -0.99 -4.90
N LYS A 10 -6.17 -1.23 -5.92
CA LYS A 10 -6.92 -0.18 -6.63
C LYS A 10 -7.66 0.82 -5.72
N PRO A 11 -8.45 0.38 -4.71
CA PRO A 11 -9.12 1.31 -3.80
C PRO A 11 -8.14 2.12 -2.93
N VAL A 12 -6.89 1.67 -2.76
CA VAL A 12 -5.89 2.41 -1.98
C VAL A 12 -5.57 3.74 -2.65
N SER A 13 -5.50 3.81 -3.98
CA SER A 13 -5.23 5.06 -4.70
C SER A 13 -6.41 6.06 -4.59
N GLU A 14 -7.64 5.59 -4.45
CA GLU A 14 -8.82 6.45 -4.23
C GLU A 14 -8.85 7.03 -2.82
N ILE A 15 -8.72 6.20 -1.78
CA ILE A 15 -8.76 6.67 -0.37
C ILE A 15 -7.64 7.65 -0.02
N VAL A 16 -6.49 7.56 -0.69
CA VAL A 16 -5.34 8.46 -0.46
C VAL A 16 -5.41 9.77 -1.21
N ASN A 17 -6.38 9.97 -2.10
CA ASN A 17 -6.69 11.31 -2.60
C ASN A 17 -7.32 12.19 -1.52
N GLU A 18 -8.04 11.60 -0.56
CA GLU A 18 -8.71 12.31 0.53
C GLU A 18 -7.92 12.28 1.85
N LEU A 19 -6.79 11.57 1.89
CA LEU A 19 -5.94 11.44 3.08
C LEU A 19 -4.69 12.32 2.98
N TRP A 20 -4.33 12.97 4.08
CA TRP A 20 -3.05 13.67 4.24
C TRP A 20 -2.31 13.08 5.44
N GLY A 21 -1.02 12.76 5.28
CA GLY A 21 -0.19 12.23 6.37
C GLY A 21 0.40 10.84 6.12
N CYS A 22 0.19 9.90 7.05
CA CYS A 22 0.88 8.61 7.03
C CYS A 22 -0.11 7.44 6.90
N LEU A 23 0.10 6.56 5.91
CA LEU A 23 -0.66 5.32 5.74
C LEU A 23 0.15 4.15 6.30
N TYR A 24 -0.44 3.33 7.17
CA TYR A 24 0.19 2.09 7.63
C TYR A 24 -0.31 0.90 6.82
N GLY A 25 0.58 0.21 6.11
CA GLY A 25 0.26 -0.94 5.27
C GLY A 25 1.04 -2.20 5.64
N GLU A 26 0.57 -3.36 5.19
CA GLU A 26 1.36 -4.58 5.25
C GLU A 26 2.54 -4.54 4.25
N LYS A 27 3.55 -5.40 4.48
CA LYS A 27 4.73 -5.51 3.58
C LYS A 27 4.36 -5.75 2.11
N GLY A 28 3.23 -6.41 1.84
CA GLY A 28 2.72 -6.63 0.48
C GLY A 28 2.43 -5.35 -0.30
N TYR A 29 2.26 -4.21 0.39
CA TYR A 29 1.97 -2.90 -0.19
C TYR A 29 3.23 -2.08 -0.51
N ILE A 30 4.44 -2.61 -0.27
CA ILE A 30 5.72 -1.94 -0.62
C ILE A 30 5.93 -1.83 -2.15
N SER A 31 4.99 -2.30 -2.98
CA SER A 31 5.07 -2.19 -4.43
C SER A 31 5.39 -0.76 -4.87
N GLY A 32 6.44 -0.64 -5.70
CA GLY A 32 6.98 0.64 -6.17
C GLY A 32 5.92 1.63 -6.68
N PRO A 33 4.98 1.24 -7.57
CA PRO A 33 3.97 2.15 -8.10
C PRO A 33 3.12 2.79 -7.00
N LEU A 34 2.63 1.98 -6.06
CA LEU A 34 1.80 2.45 -4.95
C LEU A 34 2.55 3.44 -4.06
N LYS A 35 3.82 3.18 -3.76
CA LYS A 35 4.63 4.11 -2.96
C LYS A 35 4.81 5.47 -3.64
N TRP A 36 5.02 5.48 -4.96
CA TRP A 36 5.17 6.71 -5.74
C TRP A 36 3.85 7.49 -5.83
N GLU A 37 2.73 6.81 -6.11
CA GLU A 37 1.40 7.44 -6.12
C GLU A 37 1.04 8.07 -4.78
N LEU A 38 1.40 7.42 -3.67
CA LEU A 38 1.20 7.94 -2.32
C LEU A 38 2.09 9.16 -2.04
N ALA A 39 3.36 9.10 -2.40
CA ALA A 39 4.30 10.20 -2.18
C ALA A 39 3.93 11.45 -2.97
N ASP A 40 3.46 11.30 -4.21
CA ASP A 40 2.97 12.42 -5.05
C ASP A 40 1.80 13.16 -4.39
N LYS A 41 0.95 12.42 -3.67
CA LYS A 41 -0.20 12.95 -2.92
C LYS A 41 0.16 13.45 -1.52
N GLY A 42 1.44 13.41 -1.13
CA GLY A 42 1.89 13.81 0.21
C GLY A 42 1.59 12.78 1.31
N VAL A 43 1.31 11.53 0.94
CA VAL A 43 1.06 10.41 1.86
C VAL A 43 2.31 9.53 1.99
N ILE A 44 2.78 9.34 3.22
CA ILE A 44 3.92 8.47 3.51
C ILE A 44 3.41 7.07 3.84
N LEU A 45 3.79 6.07 3.04
CA LEU A 45 3.50 4.67 3.33
C LEU A 45 4.51 4.10 4.33
N THR A 46 4.07 3.83 5.55
CA THR A 46 4.83 3.09 6.56
C THR A 46 4.41 1.63 6.52
N THR A 47 5.36 0.71 6.43
CA THR A 47 5.06 -0.73 6.43
C THR A 47 5.72 -1.44 7.61
N GLY A 48 4.97 -2.36 8.22
CA GLY A 48 5.51 -3.21 9.27
C GLY A 48 6.46 -4.26 8.70
N VAL A 49 7.73 -4.21 9.10
CA VAL A 49 8.67 -5.33 8.89
C VAL A 49 8.36 -6.41 9.92
N LYS A 50 7.64 -7.46 9.51
CA LYS A 50 7.45 -8.65 10.34
C LYS A 50 8.82 -9.30 10.56
N LYS A 51 9.31 -9.28 11.80
CA LYS A 51 10.55 -9.98 12.19
C LYS A 51 10.31 -11.48 12.01
N LEU A 52 10.89 -12.06 10.96
CA LEU A 52 10.92 -13.50 10.76
C LEU A 52 11.81 -14.09 11.87
N ASN A 53 11.22 -14.69 12.89
CA ASN A 53 11.98 -15.52 13.82
C ASN A 53 12.36 -16.80 13.06
N PRO A 54 13.66 -17.10 12.86
CA PRO A 54 14.06 -18.39 12.31
C PRO A 54 13.62 -19.48 13.30
N LYS A 55 12.96 -20.51 12.76
CA LYS A 55 12.49 -21.68 13.51
C LYS A 55 13.60 -22.70 13.66
#